data_AF-A0A7X4DPW8-F1
#
_entry.id   AF-A0A7X4DPW8-F1
#
_cell.length_a   1.000
_cell.length_b   1.000
_cell.length_c   1.000
_cell.angle_alpha   90.00
_cell.angle_beta   90.00
_cell.angle_gamma   90.00
#
_symmetry.space_group_name_H-M   'P 1'
#
loop_
_entity.id
_entity.type
_entity.pdbx_description
1 polymer ?
#
loop_
_entity_poly.entity_id
_entity_poly.type
_entity_poly.pdbx_seq_one_letter_code
_entity_poly.pdbx_strand_id
1 'polypeptide(L)'
;MTHRACAVPEARQGQIERADAGAAMAFLPCMPLRWNDDETVSADAIRRALALDHPVHDCVYLALAFRIGATVVTADRRFVTAVASTEHCGAAMTLNDYAGTR
;
A
#
# COMPACT_ATOMS: atom_id res chain seq x y z
N MET A 1 -5.58 -22.89 -26.21
CA MET A 1 -5.20 -21.57 -25.65
C MET A 1 -5.32 -21.64 -24.14
N THR A 2 -4.20 -21.87 -23.47
CA THR A 2 -4.13 -22.11 -22.02
C THR A 2 -4.11 -20.77 -21.30
N HIS A 3 -5.24 -20.38 -20.72
CA HIS A 3 -5.34 -19.24 -19.80
C HIS A 3 -4.47 -19.54 -18.57
N ARG A 4 -3.31 -18.90 -18.50
CA ARG A 4 -2.43 -18.96 -17.33
C ARG A 4 -3.11 -18.18 -16.20
N ALA A 5 -3.59 -18.88 -15.19
CA ALA A 5 -4.20 -18.28 -14.02
C ALA A 5 -3.16 -17.38 -13.33
N CYS A 6 -3.37 -16.06 -13.41
CA CYS A 6 -2.61 -15.08 -12.65
C CYS A 6 -3.12 -15.16 -11.21
N ALA A 7 -2.53 -16.04 -10.41
CA ALA A 7 -2.97 -16.30 -9.05
C ALA A 7 -2.33 -15.28 -8.09
N VAL A 8 -3.15 -14.35 -7.62
CA VAL A 8 -2.85 -13.45 -6.49
C VAL A 8 -2.72 -14.30 -5.21
N PRO A 9 -1.77 -14.02 -4.29
CA PRO A 9 -1.45 -14.88 -3.15
C PRO A 9 -2.64 -15.29 -2.27
N GLU A 10 -3.62 -14.41 -2.03
CA GLU A 10 -4.82 -14.73 -1.23
C GLU A 10 -5.76 -15.73 -1.93
N ALA A 11 -5.88 -15.64 -3.27
CA ALA A 11 -6.65 -16.62 -4.06
C ALA A 11 -6.00 -18.02 -4.03
N ARG A 12 -4.68 -18.08 -3.80
CA ARG A 12 -3.93 -19.33 -3.67
C ARG A 12 -4.14 -20.01 -2.30
N GLN A 13 -4.57 -19.26 -1.29
CA GLN A 13 -4.87 -19.75 0.05
C GLN A 13 -6.38 -20.05 0.27
N GLY A 14 -7.21 -19.95 -0.78
CA GLY A 14 -8.65 -20.23 -0.72
C GLY A 14 -9.47 -19.20 0.07
N GLN A 15 -8.89 -18.03 0.37
CA GLN A 15 -9.52 -17.00 1.21
C GLN A 15 -10.39 -16.02 0.41
N ILE A 16 -10.34 -16.08 -0.93
CA ILE A 16 -11.15 -15.27 -1.83
C ILE A 16 -11.60 -16.18 -2.98
N GLU A 17 -12.92 -16.36 -3.14
CA GLU A 17 -13.46 -17.09 -4.29
C GLU A 17 -13.27 -16.24 -5.57
N ARG A 18 -13.10 -16.89 -6.73
CA ARG A 18 -12.86 -16.14 -7.98
C ARG A 18 -13.98 -15.15 -8.32
N ALA A 19 -15.22 -15.50 -7.95
CA ALA A 19 -16.38 -14.62 -8.12
C ALA A 19 -16.27 -13.36 -7.24
N ASP A 20 -15.79 -13.52 -6.00
CA ASP A 20 -15.59 -12.40 -5.07
C ASP A 20 -14.47 -11.46 -5.53
N ALA A 21 -13.40 -12.00 -6.10
CA ALA A 21 -12.33 -11.18 -6.69
C ALA A 21 -12.82 -10.33 -7.87
N GLY A 22 -13.67 -10.92 -8.73
CA GLY A 22 -14.29 -10.20 -9.85
C GLY A 22 -15.23 -9.10 -9.38
N ALA A 23 -16.07 -9.39 -8.38
CA ALA A 23 -16.98 -8.41 -7.78
C ALA A 23 -16.23 -7.26 -7.09
N ALA A 24 -15.16 -7.58 -6.34
CA ALA A 24 -14.32 -6.57 -5.70
C ALA A 24 -13.63 -5.68 -6.74
N MET A 25 -13.08 -6.25 -7.83
CA MET A 25 -12.47 -5.48 -8.91
C MET A 25 -13.48 -4.58 -9.63
N ALA A 26 -14.72 -5.06 -9.84
CA ALA A 26 -15.79 -4.26 -10.43
C ALA A 26 -16.22 -3.09 -9.53
N PHE A 27 -15.95 -3.17 -8.23
CA PHE A 27 -16.27 -2.10 -7.27
C PHE A 27 -15.19 -1.02 -7.18
N LEU A 28 -13.92 -1.32 -7.51
CA LEU A 28 -12.82 -0.35 -7.45
C LEU A 28 -13.10 0.98 -8.19
N PRO A 29 -13.69 0.99 -9.41
CA PRO A 29 -14.00 2.24 -10.09
C PRO A 29 -15.04 3.12 -9.38
N CYS A 30 -15.87 2.53 -8.53
CA CYS A 30 -16.89 3.23 -7.76
C CYS A 30 -16.34 3.83 -6.46
N MET A 31 -15.12 3.46 -6.07
CA MET A 31 -14.45 4.02 -4.92
C MET A 31 -13.88 5.40 -5.26
N PRO A 32 -13.77 6.32 -4.29
CA PRO A 32 -13.20 7.65 -4.49
C PRO A 32 -11.66 7.59 -4.64
N LEU A 33 -11.17 6.84 -5.62
CA LEU A 33 -9.75 6.67 -5.90
C LEU A 33 -9.23 7.86 -6.70
N ARG A 34 -8.06 8.38 -6.30
CA ARG A 34 -7.30 9.36 -7.07
C ARG A 34 -6.03 8.70 -7.59
N TRP A 35 -5.92 8.60 -8.90
CA TRP A 35 -4.70 8.14 -9.57
C TRP A 35 -3.61 9.19 -9.46
N ASN A 36 -2.39 8.76 -9.19
CA ASN A 36 -1.20 9.62 -9.10
C ASN A 36 -0.09 9.00 -9.96
N ASP A 37 0.62 9.83 -10.72
CA ASP A 37 1.70 9.38 -11.60
C ASP A 37 2.98 9.02 -10.81
N ASP A 38 3.60 7.90 -11.17
CA ASP A 38 4.77 7.35 -10.47
C ASP A 38 6.09 8.06 -10.83
N GLU A 39 6.21 8.69 -12.00
CA GLU A 39 7.49 9.20 -12.55
C GLU A 39 8.27 10.14 -11.60
N THR A 40 7.54 10.82 -10.72
CA THR A 40 8.12 11.76 -9.74
C THR A 40 8.30 11.18 -8.33
N VAL A 41 7.79 9.97 -8.08
CA VAL A 41 7.79 9.31 -6.77
C VAL A 41 8.96 8.31 -6.68
N SER A 42 9.38 7.72 -7.79
CA SER A 42 10.30 6.58 -7.81
C SER A 42 11.68 6.89 -7.21
N ALA A 43 12.28 8.05 -7.49
CA ALA A 43 13.59 8.42 -6.95
C ALA A 43 13.55 8.62 -5.42
N ASP A 44 12.52 9.29 -4.92
CA ASP A 44 12.32 9.50 -3.48
C ASP A 44 11.99 8.20 -2.75
N ALA A 45 11.22 7.32 -3.38
CA ALA A 45 10.92 6.00 -2.84
C ALA A 45 12.17 5.15 -2.65
N ILE A 46 13.10 5.14 -3.62
CA ILE A 46 14.37 4.41 -3.52
C ILE A 46 15.21 4.95 -2.37
N ARG A 47 15.35 6.27 -2.26
CA ARG A 47 16.10 6.91 -1.16
C ARG A 47 15.53 6.50 0.21
N ARG A 48 14.21 6.47 0.33
CA ARG A 48 13.52 6.05 1.56
C ARG A 48 13.66 4.56 1.85
N ALA A 49 13.59 3.72 0.83
CA ALA A 49 13.78 2.28 0.94
C ALA A 49 15.16 1.93 1.51
N LEU A 50 16.20 2.60 1.01
CA LEU A 50 17.57 2.45 1.51
C LEU A 50 17.71 2.93 2.96
N ALA A 51 17.07 4.05 3.31
CA ALA A 51 17.14 4.61 4.66
C ALA A 51 16.36 3.78 5.70
N LEU A 52 15.25 3.17 5.30
CA LEU A 52 14.36 2.39 6.16
C LEU A 52 14.70 0.90 6.19
N ASP A 53 15.61 0.43 5.32
CA ASP A 53 15.85 -1.00 5.05
C ASP A 53 14.54 -1.76 4.79
N HIS A 54 13.68 -1.18 3.95
CA HIS A 54 12.32 -1.68 3.72
C HIS A 54 12.01 -1.73 2.21
N PRO A 55 11.18 -2.67 1.73
CA PRO A 55 10.92 -2.80 0.30
C PRO A 55 10.46 -1.50 -0.39
N VAL A 56 10.96 -1.29 -1.61
CA VAL A 56 10.71 -0.05 -2.37
C VAL A 56 9.23 0.20 -2.63
N HIS A 57 8.43 -0.84 -2.83
CA HIS A 57 6.99 -0.71 -3.11
C HIS A 57 6.22 -0.06 -1.96
N ASP A 58 6.57 -0.39 -0.71
CA ASP A 58 5.98 0.27 0.46
C ASP A 58 6.46 1.72 0.59
N CYS A 59 7.72 1.97 0.23
CA CYS A 59 8.29 3.31 0.24
C CYS A 59 7.74 4.24 -0.85
N VAL A 60 7.17 3.69 -1.94
CA VAL A 60 6.40 4.46 -2.94
C VAL A 60 5.19 5.11 -2.29
N TYR A 61 4.44 4.38 -1.45
CA TYR A 61 3.28 4.93 -0.75
C TYR A 61 3.67 6.02 0.25
N LEU A 62 4.82 5.88 0.92
CA LEU A 62 5.32 6.91 1.82
C LEU A 62 5.78 8.17 1.08
N ALA A 63 6.48 8.01 -0.04
CA ALA A 63 6.86 9.13 -0.88
C ALA A 63 5.63 9.86 -1.46
N LEU A 64 4.61 9.12 -1.91
CA LEU A 64 3.34 9.69 -2.35
C LEU A 64 2.63 10.43 -1.21
N ALA A 65 2.56 9.84 -0.01
CA ALA A 65 1.93 10.45 1.15
C ALA A 65 2.54 11.80 1.50
N PHE A 66 3.88 11.93 1.46
CA PHE A 66 4.55 13.21 1.65
C PHE A 66 4.19 14.24 0.58
N ARG A 67 4.12 13.82 -0.69
CA ARG A 67 3.76 14.72 -1.79
C ARG A 67 2.34 15.28 -1.66
N ILE A 68 1.39 14.46 -1.22
CA ILE A 68 -0.02 14.86 -1.11
C ILE A 68 -0.43 15.35 0.29
N GLY A 69 0.52 15.42 1.24
CA GLY A 69 0.25 15.82 2.62
C GLY A 69 -0.66 14.84 3.37
N ALA A 70 -0.49 13.54 3.16
CA ALA A 70 -1.28 12.48 3.78
C ALA A 70 -0.43 11.58 4.70
N THR A 71 -1.11 10.69 5.41
CA THR A 71 -0.51 9.61 6.22
C THR A 71 -0.78 8.28 5.55
N VAL A 72 0.22 7.40 5.50
CA VAL A 72 0.03 6.02 5.01
C VAL A 72 -0.74 5.23 6.06
N VAL A 73 -1.87 4.64 5.66
CA VAL A 73 -2.59 3.65 6.48
C VAL A 73 -2.33 2.28 5.88
N THR A 74 -1.72 1.36 6.64
CA THR A 74 -1.32 0.03 6.13
C THR A 74 -1.57 -1.08 7.15
N ALA A 75 -1.71 -2.31 6.68
CA ALA A 75 -1.70 -3.50 7.53
C ALA A 75 -0.27 -3.95 7.91
N ASP A 76 0.76 -3.45 7.21
CA ASP A 76 2.15 -3.78 7.52
C ASP A 76 2.65 -3.05 8.78
N ARG A 77 2.60 -3.74 9.90
CA ARG A 77 3.07 -3.22 11.20
C ARG A 77 4.59 -3.04 11.25
N ARG A 78 5.35 -3.82 10.48
CA ARG A 78 6.82 -3.69 10.43
C ARG A 78 7.18 -2.39 9.76
N PHE A 79 6.49 -2.04 8.68
CA PHE A 79 6.66 -0.76 8.01
C PHE A 79 6.36 0.43 8.93
N VAL A 80 5.21 0.41 9.61
CA VAL A 80 4.84 1.48 10.57
C VAL A 80 5.92 1.64 11.65
N THR A 81 6.45 0.52 12.16
CA THR A 81 7.52 0.53 13.17
C THR A 81 8.82 1.11 12.62
N ALA A 82 9.21 0.72 11.40
CA ALA A 82 10.40 1.25 10.74
C ALA A 82 10.29 2.77 10.55
N VAL A 83 9.16 3.26 10.04
CA VAL A 83 8.91 4.70 9.86
C VAL A 83 8.91 5.46 11.20
N ALA A 84 8.29 4.89 12.24
CA ALA A 84 8.25 5.50 13.57
C ALA A 84 9.64 5.65 14.23
N SER A 85 10.63 4.86 13.81
CA SER A 85 12.02 4.95 14.30
C SER A 85 12.85 6.05 13.62
N THR A 86 12.26 6.81 12.70
CA THR A 86 12.90 7.91 11.98
C THR A 86 12.35 9.29 12.36
N GLU A 87 12.90 10.35 11.76
CA GLU A 87 12.37 11.71 11.84
C GLU A 87 10.94 11.87 11.26
N HIS A 88 10.43 10.84 10.58
CA HIS A 88 9.12 10.79 9.96
C HIS A 88 8.07 10.07 10.81
N CYS A 89 8.25 10.02 12.13
CA CYS A 89 7.27 9.44 13.04
C CYS A 89 5.87 10.06 12.82
N GLY A 90 4.86 9.20 12.65
CA GLY A 90 3.48 9.61 12.33
C GLY A 90 3.15 9.71 10.82
N ALA A 91 4.13 9.54 9.93
CA ALA A 91 3.88 9.49 8.48
C ALA A 91 3.23 8.17 8.01
N ALA A 92 3.23 7.14 8.88
CA ALA A 92 2.52 5.89 8.67
C ALA A 92 1.81 5.45 9.97
N MET A 93 0.64 4.82 9.84
CA MET A 93 -0.11 4.21 10.93
C MET A 93 -0.75 2.90 10.51
N THR A 94 -1.14 2.07 11.48
CA THR A 94 -1.81 0.81 11.15
C THR A 94 -3.27 1.04 10.77
N LEU A 95 -3.83 0.15 9.95
CA LEU A 95 -5.26 0.16 9.61
C LEU A 95 -6.17 0.14 10.85
N ASN A 96 -5.74 -0.57 11.90
CA ASN A 96 -6.48 -0.68 13.14
C ASN A 96 -6.49 0.65 13.92
N ASP A 97 -5.36 1.36 13.96
CA ASP A 97 -5.26 2.67 14.60
C ASP A 97 -6.13 3.71 13.87
N TYR A 98 -6.17 3.64 12.54
CA TYR A 98 -7.06 4.46 11.73
C TYR A 98 -8.54 4.18 11.99
N ALA A 99 -8.93 2.90 12.10
CA ALA A 99 -10.30 2.54 12.40
C ALA A 99 -10.75 3.02 13.79
N GLY A 100 -9.84 3.06 14.77
CA GLY A 100 -10.13 3.56 16.12
C GLY A 100 -10.21 5.08 16.27
N THR A 101 -9.83 5.85 15.25
CA THR A 101 -9.88 7.33 15.26
C THR A 101 -11.13 7.90 14.56
N ARG A 102 -12.06 7.04 14.11
CA ARG A 102 -13.30 7.41 13.41
C ARG A 102 -14.56 6.98 14.14
#